data_AF-A0A5M8ANB5-F1
#
_entry.id   AF-A0A5M8ANB5-F1
#
_cell.length_a   1.000
_cell.length_b   1.000
_cell.length_c   1.000
_cell.angle_alpha   90.00
_cell.angle_beta   90.00
_cell.angle_gamma   90.00
#
_symmetry.space_group_name_H-M   'P 1'
#
loop_
_entity.id
_entity.type
_entity.pdbx_description
1 polymer ?
#
loop_
_entity_poly.entity_id
_entity_poly.type
_entity_poly.pdbx_seq_one_letter_code
_entity_poly.pdbx_strand_id
1 'polypeptide(L)'
;MLIACTFPDPLSIALSGSDGHLITHYIMGNPNALTDAQIAAVTGYKSRKAFEDAANQAGRTDPVPARQDYPGYVSGVFNAAVPQEVRYHPVNNRTGARPTVYDAARNIYGIDKATGFALRPFDNVGVQYGLAALNGGGITVDQFLDLNEKVGGYDQDANYVPARSPGDLGAILRAQQSGLQLGGNGGLATIPVVDVTGVYNEDTAYHYQWFHFALRERMLAANGDTANHVMWRGNPVPADTAWDMFIRWVAAYKDDKSQAPQRQRVVTHKPRDAVDGCWRSQTDFVAEPQTLSSTPDTTCNSLFPSWTAPRIAAGGPIAGDVMKCTLKPVNPADYSVPFTPDQLNRLRAIFPTGVCDWTQRGVNQTGVVPNGSFGPSPVNLVFDITKS
;
A
#
# COMPACT_ATOMS: atom_id res chain seq x y z
N MET A 1 14.91 0.68 -15.15
CA MET A 1 13.69 -0.07 -14.85
C MET A 1 12.56 0.60 -15.60
N LEU A 2 11.93 -0.11 -16.54
CA LEU A 2 10.66 0.30 -17.14
C LEU A 2 9.56 -0.47 -16.41
N ILE A 3 8.59 0.24 -15.86
CA ILE A 3 7.50 -0.33 -15.05
C ILE A 3 6.18 0.07 -15.69
N ALA A 4 5.27 -0.88 -15.78
CA ALA A 4 3.88 -0.64 -16.16
C ALA A 4 2.96 -1.28 -15.12
N CYS A 5 1.76 -0.71 -14.92
CA CYS A 5 0.78 -1.19 -13.93
C CYS A 5 1.40 -1.28 -12.52
N THR A 6 1.93 -0.15 -12.05
CA THR A 6 2.83 -0.08 -10.92
C THR A 6 2.16 -0.46 -9.61
N PHE A 7 2.87 -1.28 -8.82
CA PHE A 7 2.67 -1.48 -7.39
C PHE A 7 4.02 -1.31 -6.72
N PRO A 8 4.15 -0.55 -5.62
CA PRO A 8 5.42 -0.42 -4.93
C PRO A 8 5.95 -1.77 -4.43
N ASP A 9 5.05 -2.61 -3.91
CA ASP A 9 5.35 -3.95 -3.41
C ASP A 9 4.06 -4.77 -3.20
N PRO A 10 4.16 -6.10 -2.96
CA PRO A 10 3.00 -6.94 -2.68
C PRO A 10 2.19 -6.51 -1.44
N LEU A 11 2.84 -5.90 -0.45
CA LEU A 11 2.17 -5.44 0.77
C LEU A 11 1.26 -4.24 0.52
N SER A 12 1.60 -3.37 -0.41
CA SER A 12 0.82 -2.18 -0.74
C SER A 12 -0.60 -2.58 -1.20
N ILE A 13 -0.72 -3.67 -1.96
CA ILE A 13 -2.02 -4.24 -2.34
C ILE A 13 -2.69 -4.92 -1.15
N ALA A 14 -1.96 -5.83 -0.47
CA ALA A 14 -2.53 -6.67 0.58
C ALA A 14 -3.04 -5.86 1.78
N LEU A 15 -2.27 -4.86 2.22
CA LEU A 15 -2.62 -4.03 3.37
C LEU A 15 -3.74 -3.04 3.03
N SER A 16 -3.69 -2.38 1.86
CA SER A 16 -4.79 -1.53 1.40
C SER A 16 -6.09 -2.31 1.23
N GLY A 17 -6.00 -3.53 0.66
CA GLY A 17 -7.13 -4.44 0.59
C GLY A 17 -7.66 -4.80 1.97
N SER A 18 -6.78 -5.15 2.92
CA SER A 18 -7.17 -5.52 4.28
C SER A 18 -7.87 -4.38 5.03
N ASP A 19 -7.35 -3.15 4.96
CA ASP A 19 -8.04 -1.97 5.50
C ASP A 19 -9.42 -1.80 4.87
N GLY A 20 -9.48 -1.92 3.54
CA GLY A 20 -10.74 -1.76 2.82
C GLY A 20 -11.76 -2.84 3.15
N HIS A 21 -11.32 -4.08 3.32
CA HIS A 21 -12.19 -5.23 3.56
C HIS A 21 -12.76 -5.26 4.97
N LEU A 22 -12.10 -4.62 5.95
CA LEU A 22 -12.71 -4.30 7.25
C LEU A 22 -13.84 -3.26 7.12
N ILE A 23 -13.64 -2.24 6.28
CA ILE A 23 -14.68 -1.24 6.01
C ILE A 23 -15.86 -1.89 5.27
N THR A 24 -15.61 -2.79 4.32
CA THR A 24 -16.65 -3.59 3.64
C THR A 24 -17.48 -4.39 4.64
N HIS A 25 -16.83 -5.07 5.59
CA HIS A 25 -17.52 -5.79 6.65
C HIS A 25 -18.44 -4.89 7.50
N TYR A 26 -17.93 -3.71 7.88
CA TYR A 26 -18.71 -2.72 8.63
C TYR A 26 -19.96 -2.29 7.86
N ILE A 27 -19.85 -1.93 6.57
CA ILE A 27 -21.00 -1.44 5.80
C ILE A 27 -22.01 -2.56 5.49
N MET A 28 -21.58 -3.82 5.39
CA MET A 28 -22.50 -4.96 5.28
C MET A 28 -23.34 -5.16 6.55
N GLY A 29 -22.70 -5.02 7.72
CA GLY A 29 -23.39 -5.09 9.01
C GLY A 29 -24.24 -3.86 9.33
N ASN A 30 -23.97 -2.73 8.66
CA ASN A 30 -24.61 -1.43 8.92
C ASN A 30 -25.01 -0.73 7.59
N PRO A 31 -25.92 -1.31 6.78
CA PRO A 31 -26.16 -0.89 5.39
C PRO A 31 -26.68 0.55 5.22
N ASN A 32 -27.21 1.16 6.29
CA ASN A 32 -27.72 2.54 6.28
C ASN A 32 -26.79 3.54 6.99
N ALA A 33 -25.62 3.12 7.47
CA ALA A 33 -24.73 3.99 8.26
C ALA A 33 -24.01 5.03 7.40
N LEU A 34 -23.70 4.71 6.14
CA LEU A 34 -23.02 5.58 5.19
C LEU A 34 -23.69 5.47 3.82
N THR A 35 -23.85 6.60 3.12
CA THR A 35 -24.23 6.59 1.70
C THR A 35 -23.05 6.21 0.82
N ASP A 36 -23.28 5.87 -0.45
CA ASP A 36 -22.20 5.54 -1.39
C ASP A 36 -21.18 6.68 -1.58
N ALA A 37 -21.65 7.94 -1.58
CA ALA A 37 -20.78 9.11 -1.63
C ALA A 37 -19.93 9.24 -0.35
N GLN A 38 -20.50 8.93 0.82
CA GLN A 38 -19.77 8.91 2.08
C GLN A 38 -18.76 7.76 2.12
N ILE A 39 -19.08 6.60 1.57
CA ILE A 39 -18.14 5.47 1.45
C ILE A 39 -16.95 5.87 0.56
N ALA A 40 -17.19 6.51 -0.58
CA ALA A 40 -16.11 7.03 -1.43
C ALA A 40 -15.22 8.02 -0.66
N ALA A 41 -15.82 8.97 0.06
CA ALA A 41 -15.08 9.95 0.87
C ALA A 41 -14.28 9.30 2.02
N VAL A 42 -14.86 8.32 2.72
CA VAL A 42 -14.21 7.62 3.85
C VAL A 42 -13.00 6.80 3.40
N THR A 43 -13.14 6.14 2.25
CA THR A 43 -12.16 5.19 1.74
C THR A 43 -11.10 5.85 0.86
N GLY A 44 -11.37 7.06 0.38
CA GLY A 44 -10.48 7.81 -0.50
C GLY A 44 -10.52 7.35 -1.95
N TYR A 45 -11.31 6.33 -2.30
CA TYR A 45 -11.52 5.85 -3.67
C TYR A 45 -12.57 6.69 -4.41
N LYS A 46 -12.56 6.60 -5.74
CA LYS A 46 -13.52 7.28 -6.62
C LYS A 46 -14.98 6.98 -6.30
N SER A 47 -15.28 5.73 -5.99
CA SER A 47 -16.64 5.24 -5.77
C SER A 47 -16.65 4.03 -4.84
N ARG A 48 -17.83 3.69 -4.32
CA ARG A 48 -18.05 2.43 -3.59
C ARG A 48 -17.62 1.20 -4.39
N LYS A 49 -17.94 1.15 -5.69
CA LYS A 49 -17.58 0.02 -6.56
C LYS A 49 -16.06 -0.14 -6.67
N ALA A 50 -15.34 0.96 -6.90
CA ALA A 50 -13.88 0.96 -6.95
C ALA A 50 -13.29 0.44 -5.63
N PHE A 51 -13.77 1.01 -4.52
CA PHE A 51 -13.39 0.60 -3.18
C PHE A 51 -13.62 -0.90 -2.91
N GLU A 52 -14.81 -1.44 -3.18
CA GLU A 52 -15.14 -2.83 -2.87
C GLU A 52 -14.33 -3.82 -3.70
N ASP A 53 -14.07 -3.51 -4.97
CA ASP A 53 -13.20 -4.33 -5.82
C ASP A 53 -11.74 -4.33 -5.34
N ALA A 54 -11.28 -3.17 -4.83
CA ALA A 54 -9.95 -3.03 -4.23
C ALA A 54 -9.87 -3.80 -2.89
N ALA A 55 -10.93 -3.71 -2.07
CA ALA A 55 -11.04 -4.41 -0.80
C ALA A 55 -10.96 -5.93 -0.97
N ASN A 56 -11.57 -6.48 -2.03
CA ASN A 56 -11.49 -7.90 -2.36
C ASN A 56 -10.05 -8.41 -2.59
N GLN A 57 -9.07 -7.52 -2.79
CA GLN A 57 -7.67 -7.92 -2.86
C GLN A 57 -7.11 -8.42 -1.51
N ALA A 58 -7.83 -8.21 -0.39
CA ALA A 58 -7.56 -8.81 0.92
C ALA A 58 -7.58 -10.34 0.90
N GLY A 59 -8.22 -10.98 -0.10
CA GLY A 59 -8.20 -12.44 -0.23
C GLY A 59 -6.80 -13.07 -0.20
N ARG A 60 -5.76 -12.32 -0.60
CA ARG A 60 -4.36 -12.77 -0.52
C ARG A 60 -3.79 -12.88 0.90
N THR A 61 -4.51 -12.39 1.90
CA THR A 61 -4.14 -12.50 3.33
C THR A 61 -4.94 -13.57 4.06
N ASP A 62 -6.00 -14.10 3.45
CA ASP A 62 -6.91 -15.08 4.04
C ASP A 62 -6.47 -16.52 3.70
N PRO A 63 -6.07 -17.33 4.71
CA PRO A 63 -5.64 -18.71 4.48
C PRO A 63 -6.81 -19.69 4.34
N VAL A 64 -8.04 -19.30 4.66
CA VAL A 64 -9.18 -20.23 4.74
C VAL A 64 -9.68 -20.54 3.33
N PRO A 65 -9.60 -21.81 2.88
CA PRO A 65 -9.95 -22.15 1.51
C PRO A 65 -11.44 -21.94 1.23
N ALA A 66 -11.74 -21.37 0.06
CA ALA A 66 -13.11 -21.17 -0.43
C ALA A 66 -14.02 -20.39 0.52
N ARG A 67 -13.46 -19.43 1.28
CA ARG A 67 -14.26 -18.52 2.12
C ARG A 67 -15.23 -17.75 1.23
N GLN A 68 -16.51 -17.81 1.56
CA GLN A 68 -17.54 -16.93 1.03
C GLN A 68 -17.71 -15.77 2.00
N ASP A 69 -17.45 -14.55 1.54
CA ASP A 69 -17.45 -13.36 2.40
C ASP A 69 -18.16 -12.19 1.73
N TYR A 70 -17.55 -11.60 0.68
CA TYR A 70 -18.16 -10.55 -0.14
C TYR A 70 -18.29 -10.99 -1.61
N PRO A 71 -19.24 -10.46 -2.40
CA PRO A 71 -19.30 -10.74 -3.84
C PRO A 71 -17.96 -10.49 -4.54
N GLY A 72 -17.46 -11.53 -5.23
CA GLY A 72 -16.17 -11.51 -5.92
C GLY A 72 -14.94 -11.73 -5.02
N TYR A 73 -15.12 -11.90 -3.71
CA TYR A 73 -14.02 -12.24 -2.80
C TYR A 73 -13.49 -13.65 -3.08
N VAL A 74 -12.17 -13.77 -3.17
CA VAL A 74 -11.48 -15.06 -3.37
C VAL A 74 -10.33 -15.12 -2.38
N SER A 75 -10.46 -15.96 -1.35
CA SER A 75 -9.39 -16.23 -0.38
C SER A 75 -8.16 -16.85 -1.04
N GLY A 76 -7.05 -16.96 -0.31
CA GLY A 76 -5.76 -17.37 -0.85
C GLY A 76 -5.86 -18.70 -1.61
N VAL A 77 -5.36 -18.70 -2.84
CA VAL A 77 -5.43 -19.86 -3.75
C VAL A 77 -4.08 -20.55 -3.86
N PHE A 78 -4.09 -21.86 -3.74
CA PHE A 78 -2.92 -22.68 -4.08
C PHE A 78 -2.81 -22.85 -5.59
N ASN A 79 -1.58 -22.80 -6.10
CA ASN A 79 -1.29 -23.37 -7.41
C ASN A 79 -1.68 -24.86 -7.41
N ALA A 80 -2.25 -25.35 -8.52
CA ALA A 80 -2.68 -26.75 -8.66
C ALA A 80 -1.54 -27.75 -8.39
N ALA A 81 -0.28 -27.36 -8.58
CA ALA A 81 0.90 -28.18 -8.31
C ALA A 81 1.14 -28.49 -6.81
N VAL A 82 0.55 -27.74 -5.88
CA VAL A 82 0.68 -28.01 -4.44
C VAL A 82 -0.29 -29.14 -4.06
N PRO A 83 0.15 -30.30 -3.56
CA PRO A 83 -0.76 -31.41 -3.24
C PRO A 83 -1.84 -31.02 -2.22
N GLN A 84 -3.05 -31.59 -2.30
CA GLN A 84 -4.16 -31.17 -1.44
C GLN A 84 -3.91 -31.51 0.04
N GLU A 85 -3.27 -32.63 0.31
CA GLU A 85 -2.96 -33.16 1.64
C GLU A 85 -1.99 -32.28 2.44
N VAL A 86 -1.23 -31.39 1.79
CA VAL A 86 -0.33 -30.45 2.47
C VAL A 86 -0.95 -29.07 2.68
N ARG A 87 -2.14 -28.79 2.13
CA ARG A 87 -2.79 -27.46 2.19
C ARG A 87 -3.53 -27.28 3.51
N TYR A 88 -3.46 -26.06 4.05
CA TYR A 88 -4.17 -25.64 5.25
C TYR A 88 -5.68 -25.79 5.06
N HIS A 89 -6.34 -26.28 6.11
CA HIS A 89 -7.79 -26.22 6.26
C HIS A 89 -8.11 -26.10 7.76
N PRO A 90 -8.95 -25.14 8.19
CA PRO A 90 -9.16 -24.84 9.62
C PRO A 90 -9.77 -26.01 10.41
N VAL A 91 -10.44 -26.95 9.74
CA VAL A 91 -10.93 -28.21 10.33
C VAL A 91 -10.02 -29.40 10.00
N ASN A 92 -9.83 -29.71 8.71
CA ASN A 92 -9.24 -30.97 8.26
C ASN A 92 -7.71 -31.03 8.24
N ASN A 93 -7.02 -29.88 8.22
CA ASN A 93 -5.57 -29.82 8.19
C ASN A 93 -5.06 -28.51 8.81
N ARG A 94 -5.09 -28.44 10.14
CA ARG A 94 -4.81 -27.21 10.91
C ARG A 94 -3.34 -26.80 10.93
N THR A 95 -2.44 -27.59 10.38
CA THR A 95 -1.00 -27.32 10.32
C THR A 95 -0.48 -27.29 8.88
N GLY A 96 -1.37 -27.37 7.89
CA GLY A 96 -1.00 -27.34 6.48
C GLY A 96 -0.38 -26.01 6.06
N ALA A 97 0.29 -26.01 4.91
CA ALA A 97 0.81 -24.79 4.29
C ALA A 97 -0.35 -23.83 4.01
N ARG A 98 -0.11 -22.52 4.11
CA ARG A 98 -1.10 -21.46 3.85
C ARG A 98 -0.74 -20.68 2.58
N PRO A 99 -1.72 -20.30 1.74
CA PRO A 99 -1.47 -19.63 0.46
C PRO A 99 -1.48 -18.10 0.58
N THR A 100 -1.06 -17.55 1.73
CA THR A 100 -1.10 -16.10 1.97
C THR A 100 0.19 -15.40 1.54
N VAL A 101 0.11 -14.10 1.28
CA VAL A 101 1.29 -13.24 1.03
C VAL A 101 2.29 -13.26 2.19
N TYR A 102 1.83 -13.56 3.41
CA TYR A 102 2.70 -13.68 4.59
C TYR A 102 3.42 -15.03 4.61
N ASP A 103 2.67 -16.12 4.41
CA ASP A 103 3.22 -17.48 4.46
C ASP A 103 4.19 -17.77 3.31
N ALA A 104 3.96 -17.17 2.14
CA ALA A 104 4.87 -17.23 1.00
C ALA A 104 6.28 -16.66 1.31
N ALA A 105 6.38 -15.74 2.27
CA ALA A 105 7.64 -15.15 2.71
C ALA A 105 7.90 -15.31 4.22
N ARG A 106 7.40 -16.41 4.82
CA ARG A 106 7.54 -16.66 6.27
C ARG A 106 8.99 -16.71 6.76
N ASN A 107 9.92 -17.08 5.90
CA ASN A 107 11.36 -17.06 6.22
C ASN A 107 11.88 -15.64 6.48
N ILE A 108 11.23 -14.63 5.90
CA ILE A 108 11.53 -13.22 6.13
C ILE A 108 10.67 -12.69 7.27
N TYR A 109 9.35 -12.88 7.23
CA TYR A 109 8.48 -12.34 8.28
C TYR A 109 8.69 -12.99 9.64
N GLY A 110 9.25 -14.21 9.70
CA GLY A 110 9.33 -15.00 10.92
C GLY A 110 8.14 -15.94 11.07
N ILE A 111 8.27 -16.88 12.01
CA ILE A 111 7.27 -17.91 12.31
C ILE A 111 6.75 -17.69 13.73
N ASP A 112 5.43 -17.70 13.88
CA ASP A 112 4.76 -17.76 15.17
C ASP A 112 4.97 -19.16 15.78
N LYS A 113 5.58 -19.24 16.97
CA LYS A 113 5.93 -20.53 17.61
C LYS A 113 4.73 -21.34 18.06
N ALA A 114 3.60 -20.69 18.36
CA ALA A 114 2.42 -21.38 18.85
C ALA A 114 1.67 -22.07 17.69
N THR A 115 1.68 -21.45 16.52
CA THR A 115 0.87 -21.88 15.37
C THR A 115 1.69 -22.49 14.22
N GLY A 116 2.97 -22.12 14.10
CA GLY A 116 3.84 -22.51 12.98
C GLY A 116 3.63 -21.68 11.70
N PHE A 117 2.76 -20.67 11.71
CA PHE A 117 2.45 -19.81 10.56
C PHE A 117 3.30 -18.54 10.52
N ALA A 118 3.26 -17.82 9.40
CA ALA A 118 3.99 -16.55 9.30
C ALA A 118 3.51 -15.50 10.31
N LEU A 119 4.46 -14.76 10.87
CA LEU A 119 4.17 -13.48 11.53
C LEU A 119 3.69 -12.47 10.48
N ARG A 120 2.86 -11.51 10.89
CA ARG A 120 2.16 -10.61 9.95
C ARG A 120 2.44 -9.15 10.27
N PRO A 121 2.80 -8.32 9.28
CA PRO A 121 3.07 -6.90 9.50
C PRO A 121 1.82 -6.00 9.47
N PHE A 122 0.63 -6.53 9.19
CA PHE A 122 -0.60 -5.72 9.14
C PHE A 122 -0.96 -5.17 10.52
N ASP A 123 -1.03 -3.85 10.62
CA ASP A 123 -1.42 -3.12 11.82
C ASP A 123 -2.49 -2.09 11.48
N ASN A 124 -3.61 -2.07 12.19
CA ASN A 124 -4.60 -0.99 12.09
C ASN A 124 -4.90 -0.32 13.44
N VAL A 125 -4.02 -0.48 14.43
CA VAL A 125 -4.16 0.16 15.74
C VAL A 125 -3.89 1.64 15.60
N GLY A 126 -4.83 2.48 16.07
CA GLY A 126 -4.73 3.93 15.98
C GLY A 126 -5.08 4.54 14.62
N VAL A 127 -5.34 3.73 13.59
CA VAL A 127 -5.78 4.22 12.27
C VAL A 127 -7.22 4.73 12.34
N GLN A 128 -7.43 5.97 11.91
CA GLN A 128 -8.70 6.68 11.96
C GLN A 128 -9.39 6.68 10.59
N TYR A 129 -10.09 5.61 10.24
CA TYR A 129 -10.75 5.52 8.92
C TYR A 129 -11.79 6.63 8.77
N GLY A 130 -11.75 7.34 7.64
CA GLY A 130 -12.64 8.46 7.34
C GLY A 130 -12.26 9.80 7.98
N LEU A 131 -11.04 9.97 8.52
CA LEU A 131 -10.60 11.24 9.13
C LEU A 131 -10.70 12.43 8.16
N ALA A 132 -10.25 12.27 6.92
CA ALA A 132 -10.37 13.32 5.90
C ALA A 132 -11.84 13.64 5.59
N ALA A 133 -12.71 12.62 5.53
CA ALA A 133 -14.14 12.81 5.33
C ALA A 133 -14.80 13.54 6.50
N LEU A 134 -14.39 13.25 7.75
CA LEU A 134 -14.86 13.98 8.93
C LEU A 134 -14.44 15.45 8.88
N ASN A 135 -13.15 15.71 8.69
CA ASN A 135 -12.61 17.07 8.68
C ASN A 135 -13.10 17.90 7.49
N GLY A 136 -13.45 17.25 6.38
CA GLY A 136 -14.08 17.86 5.21
C GLY A 136 -15.60 17.98 5.28
N GLY A 137 -16.24 17.52 6.37
CA GLY A 137 -17.69 17.57 6.54
C GLY A 137 -18.49 16.57 5.69
N GLY A 138 -17.82 15.59 5.08
CA GLY A 138 -18.47 14.52 4.30
C GLY A 138 -19.20 13.49 5.17
N ILE A 139 -18.78 13.31 6.44
CA ILE A 139 -19.47 12.49 7.43
C ILE A 139 -19.61 13.24 8.76
N THR A 140 -20.62 12.87 9.54
CA THR A 140 -20.82 13.40 10.89
C THR A 140 -19.83 12.81 11.89
N VAL A 141 -19.65 13.48 13.04
CA VAL A 141 -18.85 12.94 14.16
C VAL A 141 -19.38 11.57 14.60
N ASP A 142 -20.71 11.39 14.67
CA ASP A 142 -21.28 10.12 15.10
C ASP A 142 -21.04 8.99 14.09
N GLN A 143 -21.12 9.27 12.79
CA GLN A 143 -20.75 8.30 11.74
C GLN A 143 -19.26 7.91 11.81
N PHE A 144 -18.38 8.88 12.07
CA PHE A 144 -16.94 8.63 12.22
C PHE A 144 -16.64 7.75 13.44
N LEU A 145 -17.27 8.04 14.58
CA LEU A 145 -17.12 7.26 15.81
C LEU A 145 -17.70 5.85 15.64
N ASP A 146 -18.88 5.71 15.02
CA ASP A 146 -19.52 4.41 14.80
C ASP A 146 -18.67 3.49 13.91
N LEU A 147 -18.13 4.02 12.81
CA LEU A 147 -17.19 3.29 11.95
C LEU A 147 -15.98 2.81 12.74
N ASN A 148 -15.28 3.72 13.42
CA ASN A 148 -14.01 3.39 14.07
C ASN A 148 -14.16 2.50 15.32
N GLU A 149 -15.33 2.50 15.95
CA GLU A 149 -15.70 1.60 17.05
C GLU A 149 -15.97 0.18 16.57
N LYS A 150 -16.58 0.01 15.38
CA LYS A 150 -17.06 -1.28 14.88
C LYS A 150 -16.19 -1.96 13.82
N VAL A 151 -15.24 -1.24 13.21
CA VAL A 151 -14.42 -1.76 12.09
C VAL A 151 -13.55 -2.97 12.46
N GLY A 152 -13.12 -3.06 13.72
CA GLY A 152 -12.38 -4.21 14.24
C GLY A 152 -11.05 -4.50 13.53
N GLY A 153 -10.71 -5.79 13.43
CA GLY A 153 -9.50 -6.31 12.82
C GLY A 153 -9.65 -7.79 12.45
N TYR A 154 -8.51 -8.46 12.28
CA TYR A 154 -8.39 -9.86 11.87
C TYR A 154 -7.65 -10.74 12.88
N ASP A 155 -8.15 -11.95 13.09
CA ASP A 155 -7.39 -13.04 13.72
C ASP A 155 -6.41 -13.71 12.73
N GLN A 156 -5.75 -14.79 13.14
CA GLN A 156 -4.76 -15.51 12.30
C GLN A 156 -5.35 -16.23 11.09
N ASP A 157 -6.66 -16.45 11.05
CA ASP A 157 -7.39 -17.07 9.95
C ASP A 157 -8.14 -16.03 9.11
N ALA A 158 -7.84 -14.74 9.29
CA ALA A 158 -8.54 -13.62 8.68
C ALA A 158 -10.04 -13.57 9.02
N ASN A 159 -10.47 -14.17 10.13
CA ASN A 159 -11.80 -13.92 10.66
C ASN A 159 -11.85 -12.51 11.26
N TYR A 160 -12.99 -11.84 11.08
CA TYR A 160 -13.26 -10.56 11.72
C TYR A 160 -13.33 -10.72 13.24
N VAL A 161 -12.63 -9.84 13.95
CA VAL A 161 -12.65 -9.76 15.40
C VAL A 161 -12.88 -8.31 15.84
N PRO A 162 -13.52 -8.05 16.99
CA PRO A 162 -13.75 -6.69 17.46
C PRO A 162 -12.45 -5.92 17.75
N ALA A 163 -11.38 -6.63 18.12
CA ALA A 163 -10.09 -6.01 18.39
C ALA A 163 -9.37 -5.65 17.08
N ARG A 164 -8.73 -4.48 17.05
CA ARG A 164 -7.82 -4.09 15.96
C ARG A 164 -6.62 -5.03 15.91
N SER A 165 -6.08 -5.26 14.72
CA SER A 165 -4.91 -6.11 14.50
C SER A 165 -3.62 -5.35 14.83
N PRO A 166 -2.82 -5.81 15.81
CA PRO A 166 -1.48 -5.29 16.03
C PRO A 166 -0.48 -6.02 15.12
N GLY A 167 0.24 -5.27 14.29
CA GLY A 167 1.28 -5.85 13.42
C GLY A 167 2.48 -6.31 14.22
N ASP A 168 3.07 -7.46 13.84
CA ASP A 168 4.26 -7.98 14.49
C ASP A 168 5.48 -7.09 14.21
N LEU A 169 6.12 -6.62 15.29
CA LEU A 169 7.22 -5.66 15.23
C LEU A 169 8.45 -6.22 14.49
N GLY A 170 8.69 -7.53 14.61
CA GLY A 170 9.79 -8.19 13.91
C GLY A 170 9.50 -8.37 12.43
N ALA A 171 8.28 -8.78 12.08
CA ALA A 171 7.82 -8.89 10.70
C ALA A 171 7.86 -7.53 9.99
N ILE A 172 7.44 -6.45 10.66
CA ILE A 172 7.52 -5.08 10.13
C ILE A 172 8.97 -4.69 9.83
N LEU A 173 9.88 -4.91 10.79
CA LEU A 173 11.30 -4.62 10.61
C LEU A 173 11.88 -5.38 9.41
N ARG A 174 11.63 -6.69 9.35
CA ARG A 174 12.22 -7.58 8.32
C ARG A 174 11.60 -7.38 6.95
N ALA A 175 10.33 -6.99 6.85
CA ALA A 175 9.71 -6.60 5.59
C ALA A 175 10.53 -5.50 4.89
N GLN A 176 11.02 -4.54 5.65
CA GLN A 176 11.81 -3.42 5.12
C GLN A 176 13.27 -3.80 4.89
N GLN A 177 13.91 -4.49 5.85
CA GLN A 177 15.29 -4.94 5.71
C GLN A 177 15.48 -5.88 4.49
N SER A 178 14.50 -6.72 4.20
CA SER A 178 14.54 -7.62 3.04
C SER A 178 14.25 -6.92 1.70
N GLY A 179 13.62 -5.75 1.74
CA GLY A 179 13.08 -5.08 0.55
C GLY A 179 11.73 -5.67 0.07
N LEU A 180 11.08 -6.57 0.83
CA LEU A 180 9.70 -6.97 0.56
C LEU A 180 8.73 -5.80 0.64
N GLN A 181 9.00 -4.84 1.53
CA GLN A 181 8.48 -3.50 1.40
C GLN A 181 9.51 -2.63 0.70
N LEU A 182 9.15 -2.08 -0.45
CA LEU A 182 10.08 -1.33 -1.28
C LEU A 182 10.37 0.03 -0.66
N GLY A 183 11.62 0.32 -0.30
CA GLY A 183 12.01 1.62 0.28
C GLY A 183 12.34 2.73 -0.72
N GLY A 184 12.47 2.44 -2.02
CA GLY A 184 12.82 3.44 -3.05
C GLY A 184 14.31 3.82 -3.15
N ASN A 185 15.17 3.25 -2.29
CA ASN A 185 16.62 3.45 -2.30
C ASN A 185 17.39 2.30 -3.01
N GLY A 186 18.69 2.19 -2.74
CA GLY A 186 19.54 1.11 -3.26
C GLY A 186 19.67 1.18 -4.78
N GLY A 187 19.38 0.07 -5.47
CA GLY A 187 19.44 0.01 -6.94
C GLY A 187 18.58 1.06 -7.62
N LEU A 188 17.37 1.30 -7.10
CA LEU A 188 16.42 2.29 -7.67
C LEU A 188 16.96 3.73 -7.64
N ALA A 189 17.84 4.06 -6.69
CA ALA A 189 18.44 5.40 -6.60
C ALA A 189 19.45 5.70 -7.72
N THR A 190 19.90 4.66 -8.44
CA THR A 190 21.08 4.74 -9.32
C THR A 190 20.82 4.24 -10.75
N ILE A 191 19.57 3.99 -11.11
CA ILE A 191 19.17 3.57 -12.48
C ILE A 191 18.08 4.48 -13.03
N PRO A 192 17.92 4.61 -14.35
CA PRO A 192 16.72 5.20 -14.93
C PRO A 192 15.47 4.48 -14.45
N VAL A 193 14.45 5.21 -14.00
CA VAL A 193 13.12 4.68 -13.66
C VAL A 193 12.09 5.36 -14.54
N VAL A 194 11.47 4.57 -15.40
CA VAL A 194 10.39 4.99 -16.30
C VAL A 194 9.13 4.29 -15.84
N ASP A 195 8.25 5.05 -15.21
CA ASP A 195 6.98 4.57 -14.69
C ASP A 195 5.87 4.98 -15.64
N VAL A 196 5.20 4.00 -16.25
CA VAL A 196 4.13 4.26 -17.23
C VAL A 196 2.81 3.64 -16.79
N THR A 197 1.73 4.38 -16.98
CA THR A 197 0.39 3.80 -16.84
C THR A 197 0.16 2.82 -17.99
N GLY A 198 0.14 1.53 -17.67
CA GLY A 198 -0.21 0.48 -18.64
C GLY A 198 -1.71 0.49 -18.92
N VAL A 199 -2.51 0.45 -17.86
CA VAL A 199 -3.98 0.61 -17.91
C VAL A 199 -4.36 1.68 -16.89
N TYR A 200 -5.11 2.68 -17.32
CA TYR A 200 -5.73 3.64 -16.41
C TYR A 200 -7.04 3.05 -15.88
N ASN A 201 -7.13 2.88 -14.57
CA ASN A 201 -8.34 2.40 -13.91
C ASN A 201 -8.47 2.99 -12.50
N GLU A 202 -9.54 3.75 -12.30
CA GLU A 202 -9.93 4.30 -11.00
C GLU A 202 -11.35 3.87 -10.61
N ASP A 203 -11.96 2.97 -11.40
CA ASP A 203 -13.38 2.60 -11.31
C ASP A 203 -13.59 1.20 -10.73
N THR A 204 -12.63 0.29 -10.94
CA THR A 204 -12.78 -1.13 -10.61
C THR A 204 -11.43 -1.79 -10.34
N ALA A 205 -11.47 -3.05 -9.90
CA ALA A 205 -10.28 -3.88 -9.68
C ALA A 205 -9.28 -3.20 -8.72
N TYR A 206 -7.99 -3.15 -9.10
CA TYR A 206 -6.90 -2.82 -8.18
C TYR A 206 -5.71 -2.07 -8.79
N HIS A 207 -5.77 -1.61 -10.04
CA HIS A 207 -4.67 -0.89 -10.72
C HIS A 207 -4.81 0.63 -10.59
N TYR A 208 -4.83 1.13 -9.35
CA TYR A 208 -5.07 2.54 -9.05
C TYR A 208 -3.81 3.41 -9.22
N GLN A 209 -3.98 4.68 -9.60
CA GLN A 209 -2.87 5.58 -9.89
C GLN A 209 -2.04 5.94 -8.65
N TRP A 210 -2.62 5.92 -7.44
CA TRP A 210 -1.87 6.25 -6.22
C TRP A 210 -0.63 5.37 -5.99
N PHE A 211 -0.60 4.15 -6.53
CA PHE A 211 0.59 3.28 -6.45
C PHE A 211 1.81 3.85 -7.18
N HIS A 212 1.60 4.54 -8.30
CA HIS A 212 2.66 5.24 -9.04
C HIS A 212 3.24 6.38 -8.20
N PHE A 213 2.37 7.18 -7.58
CA PHE A 213 2.77 8.27 -6.69
C PHE A 213 3.44 7.74 -5.42
N ALA A 214 2.96 6.64 -4.85
CA ALA A 214 3.58 6.00 -3.69
C ALA A 214 5.04 5.61 -3.97
N LEU A 215 5.31 4.98 -5.12
CA LEU A 215 6.69 4.64 -5.52
C LEU A 215 7.57 5.90 -5.61
N ARG A 216 7.07 6.95 -6.26
CA ARG A 216 7.77 8.22 -6.40
C ARG A 216 8.07 8.87 -5.05
N GLU A 217 7.11 8.92 -4.14
CA GLU A 217 7.28 9.49 -2.79
C GLU A 217 8.33 8.71 -1.99
N ARG A 218 8.37 7.38 -2.11
CA ARG A 218 9.42 6.58 -1.47
C ARG A 218 10.80 6.88 -2.05
N MET A 219 10.90 7.03 -3.37
CA MET A 219 12.16 7.44 -4.01
C MET A 219 12.59 8.84 -3.57
N LEU A 220 11.66 9.80 -3.48
CA LEU A 220 11.93 11.15 -2.99
C LEU A 220 12.45 11.11 -1.55
N ALA A 221 11.72 10.46 -0.65
CA ALA A 221 12.08 10.36 0.76
C ALA A 221 13.44 9.70 0.97
N ALA A 222 13.77 8.67 0.20
CA ALA A 222 14.98 7.90 0.41
C ALA A 222 16.22 8.48 -0.29
N ASN A 223 16.04 9.30 -1.33
CA ASN A 223 17.14 9.80 -2.17
C ASN A 223 17.27 11.34 -2.17
N GLY A 224 16.31 12.06 -1.60
CA GLY A 224 16.24 13.53 -1.55
C GLY A 224 15.70 14.19 -2.82
N ASP A 225 15.61 13.45 -3.93
CA ASP A 225 15.00 13.90 -5.19
C ASP A 225 14.55 12.68 -6.03
N THR A 226 13.85 12.96 -7.14
CA THR A 226 13.40 11.96 -8.11
C THR A 226 13.99 12.22 -9.50
N ALA A 227 15.21 12.77 -9.58
CA ALA A 227 15.82 13.21 -10.83
C ALA A 227 16.04 12.07 -11.83
N ASN A 228 16.18 10.82 -11.35
CA ASN A 228 16.28 9.61 -12.15
C ASN A 228 14.92 8.92 -12.43
N HIS A 229 13.80 9.58 -12.13
CA HIS A 229 12.46 9.08 -12.36
C HIS A 229 11.71 9.92 -13.40
N VAL A 230 10.82 9.29 -14.17
CA VAL A 230 9.82 9.94 -15.01
C VAL A 230 8.51 9.15 -14.92
N MET A 231 7.38 9.85 -14.87
CA MET A 231 6.03 9.26 -14.87
C MET A 231 5.26 9.73 -16.10
N TRP A 232 4.82 8.76 -16.90
CA TRP A 232 3.88 9.01 -17.99
C TRP A 232 2.52 8.36 -17.68
N ARG A 233 1.46 9.16 -17.66
CA ARG A 233 0.09 8.64 -17.58
C ARG A 233 -0.56 8.52 -18.95
N GLY A 234 -1.49 7.59 -19.12
CA GLY A 234 -2.11 7.26 -20.40
C GLY A 234 -3.01 6.04 -20.30
N ASN A 235 -3.76 5.73 -21.37
CA ASN A 235 -4.59 4.53 -21.42
C ASN A 235 -4.67 3.90 -22.82
N PRO A 236 -3.66 3.10 -23.24
CA PRO A 236 -2.36 2.92 -22.60
C PRO A 236 -1.35 4.01 -23.00
N VAL A 237 -0.26 4.14 -22.25
CA VAL A 237 0.95 4.82 -22.74
C VAL A 237 1.56 4.04 -23.93
N PRO A 238 2.04 4.69 -25.00
CA PRO A 238 2.68 4.00 -26.13
C PRO A 238 3.94 3.23 -25.70
N ALA A 239 3.87 1.90 -25.71
CA ALA A 239 4.92 1.03 -25.16
C ALA A 239 6.26 1.18 -25.90
N ASP A 240 6.23 1.25 -27.24
CA ASP A 240 7.44 1.39 -28.05
C ASP A 240 8.14 2.73 -27.79
N THR A 241 7.38 3.81 -27.62
CA THR A 241 7.94 5.13 -27.27
C THR A 241 8.58 5.12 -25.88
N ALA A 242 7.92 4.50 -24.90
CA ALA A 242 8.48 4.36 -23.55
C ALA A 242 9.74 3.49 -23.53
N TRP A 243 9.74 2.40 -24.30
CA TRP A 243 10.90 1.52 -24.45
C TRP A 243 12.08 2.22 -25.11
N ASP A 244 11.85 2.94 -26.22
CA ASP A 244 12.88 3.71 -26.91
C ASP A 244 13.52 4.76 -25.99
N MET A 245 12.70 5.56 -25.30
CA MET A 245 13.20 6.55 -24.34
C MET A 245 14.01 5.89 -23.21
N PHE A 246 13.51 4.79 -22.64
CA PHE A 246 14.21 4.05 -21.60
C PHE A 246 15.57 3.52 -22.07
N ILE A 247 15.63 2.89 -23.25
CA ILE A 247 16.86 2.32 -23.80
C ILE A 247 17.87 3.41 -24.18
N ARG A 248 17.43 4.53 -24.76
CA ARG A 248 18.30 5.69 -25.02
C ARG A 248 18.93 6.21 -23.75
N TRP A 249 18.16 6.34 -22.68
CA TRP A 249 18.66 6.78 -21.38
C TRP A 249 19.70 5.78 -20.82
N VAL A 250 19.37 4.48 -20.84
CA VAL A 250 20.28 3.43 -20.35
C VAL A 250 21.59 3.40 -21.14
N ALA A 251 21.52 3.46 -22.46
CA ALA A 251 22.68 3.44 -23.34
C ALA A 251 23.60 4.64 -23.06
N ALA A 252 23.03 5.85 -22.97
CA ALA A 252 23.79 7.08 -22.74
C ALA A 252 24.58 7.05 -21.42
N TYR A 253 23.96 6.70 -20.29
CA TYR A 253 24.68 6.69 -19.01
C TYR A 253 25.70 5.54 -18.90
N LYS A 254 25.51 4.44 -19.64
CA LYS A 254 26.45 3.32 -19.70
C LYS A 254 27.64 3.62 -20.62
N ASP A 255 27.45 4.45 -21.63
CA ASP A 255 28.54 4.90 -22.50
C ASP A 255 29.49 5.86 -21.77
N ASP A 256 28.98 6.65 -20.82
CA ASP A 256 29.77 7.50 -19.95
C ASP A 256 30.79 6.70 -19.11
N LYS A 257 32.07 6.77 -19.49
CA LYS A 257 33.21 6.13 -18.81
C LYS A 257 33.88 7.02 -17.75
N SER A 258 33.30 8.17 -17.43
CA SER A 258 33.81 9.01 -16.36
C SER A 258 33.75 8.30 -15.01
N GLN A 259 34.55 8.81 -14.07
CA GLN A 259 34.60 8.35 -12.68
C GLN A 259 33.48 8.95 -11.81
N ALA A 260 32.51 9.65 -12.40
CA ALA A 260 31.37 10.18 -11.67
C ALA A 260 30.54 9.04 -11.05
N PRO A 261 29.96 9.23 -9.85
CA PRO A 261 29.05 8.25 -9.26
C PRO A 261 27.93 7.86 -10.22
N GLN A 262 27.50 6.59 -10.20
CA GLN A 262 26.51 6.08 -11.16
C GLN A 262 25.23 6.93 -11.23
N ARG A 263 24.71 7.35 -10.07
CA ARG A 263 23.53 8.24 -9.99
C ARG A 263 23.74 9.54 -10.76
N GLN A 264 24.89 10.18 -10.61
CA GLN A 264 25.20 11.42 -11.31
C GLN A 264 25.21 11.20 -12.82
N ARG A 265 25.84 10.12 -13.31
CA ARG A 265 25.81 9.78 -14.74
C ARG A 265 24.38 9.54 -15.24
N VAL A 266 23.57 8.80 -14.49
CA VAL A 266 22.15 8.59 -14.83
C VAL A 266 21.40 9.92 -14.95
N VAL A 267 21.54 10.81 -13.98
CA VAL A 267 20.84 12.11 -14.00
C VAL A 267 21.34 13.00 -15.15
N THR A 268 22.65 13.10 -15.35
CA THR A 268 23.25 13.90 -16.43
C THR A 268 22.81 13.43 -17.82
N HIS A 269 22.66 12.11 -18.01
CA HIS A 269 22.28 11.52 -19.29
C HIS A 269 20.77 11.26 -19.43
N LYS A 270 19.94 11.87 -18.56
CA LYS A 270 18.49 11.84 -18.72
C LYS A 270 18.10 12.52 -20.05
N PRO A 271 17.42 11.81 -20.97
CA PRO A 271 16.98 12.40 -22.24
C PRO A 271 16.11 13.65 -22.02
N ARG A 272 16.22 14.63 -22.92
CA ARG A 272 15.43 15.87 -22.82
C ARG A 272 13.92 15.65 -22.92
N ASP A 273 13.52 14.58 -23.59
CA ASP A 273 12.13 14.14 -23.75
C ASP A 273 11.65 13.23 -22.61
N ALA A 274 12.54 12.81 -21.68
CA ALA A 274 12.18 12.06 -20.48
C ALA A 274 11.61 12.98 -19.39
N VAL A 275 10.57 13.75 -19.72
CA VAL A 275 9.86 14.64 -18.79
C VAL A 275 8.54 14.00 -18.36
N ASP A 276 8.06 14.36 -17.18
CA ASP A 276 6.73 13.95 -16.73
C ASP A 276 5.64 14.43 -17.70
N GLY A 277 4.55 13.67 -17.80
CA GLY A 277 3.44 14.06 -18.64
C GLY A 277 2.37 13.00 -18.80
N CYS A 278 1.46 13.23 -19.73
CA CYS A 278 0.43 12.26 -20.08
C CYS A 278 0.15 12.22 -21.59
N TRP A 279 -0.30 11.06 -22.05
CA TRP A 279 -0.67 10.80 -23.43
C TRP A 279 -2.18 10.93 -23.59
N ARG A 280 -2.65 11.93 -24.36
CA ARG A 280 -4.09 12.04 -24.72
C ARG A 280 -4.48 11.00 -25.75
N SER A 281 -3.52 10.61 -26.59
CA SER A 281 -3.63 9.60 -27.64
C SER A 281 -2.25 8.98 -27.91
N GLN A 282 -2.16 8.07 -28.88
CA GLN A 282 -0.87 7.44 -29.25
C GLN A 282 0.20 8.41 -29.78
N THR A 283 -0.18 9.64 -30.17
CA THR A 283 0.73 10.61 -30.80
C THR A 283 0.67 12.01 -30.18
N ASP A 284 -0.10 12.20 -29.10
CA ASP A 284 -0.30 13.50 -28.45
C ASP A 284 0.13 13.43 -26.98
N PHE A 285 1.33 13.94 -26.71
CA PHE A 285 1.94 13.99 -25.38
C PHE A 285 1.89 15.40 -24.80
N VAL A 286 1.40 15.50 -23.57
CA VAL A 286 1.41 16.73 -22.78
C VAL A 286 2.49 16.61 -21.73
N ALA A 287 3.58 17.38 -21.90
CA ALA A 287 4.62 17.51 -20.88
C ALA A 287 4.10 18.37 -19.72
N GLU A 288 3.96 17.78 -18.54
CA GLU A 288 3.39 18.41 -17.35
C GLU A 288 3.82 17.64 -16.10
N PRO A 289 4.20 18.31 -14.99
CA PRO A 289 4.45 17.62 -13.72
C PRO A 289 3.24 16.78 -13.29
N GLN A 290 3.45 15.51 -12.97
CA GLN A 290 2.36 14.65 -12.51
C GLN A 290 2.08 14.88 -11.02
N THR A 291 0.81 15.10 -10.67
CA THR A 291 0.33 15.28 -9.29
C THR A 291 -0.81 14.30 -8.98
N LEU A 292 -0.93 13.90 -7.72
CA LEU A 292 -2.03 13.07 -7.23
C LEU A 292 -3.23 13.96 -6.90
N SER A 293 -4.23 14.01 -7.79
CA SER A 293 -5.44 14.82 -7.58
C SER A 293 -6.63 14.23 -8.32
N SER A 294 -7.80 14.29 -7.69
CA SER A 294 -9.08 13.94 -8.31
C SER A 294 -9.76 15.14 -8.98
N THR A 295 -9.15 16.32 -8.93
CA THR A 295 -9.69 17.57 -9.51
C THR A 295 -9.00 17.88 -10.84
N PRO A 296 -9.69 18.56 -11.78
CA PRO A 296 -9.10 18.95 -13.07
C PRO A 296 -8.20 20.19 -12.93
N ASP A 297 -7.24 20.13 -12.01
CA ASP A 297 -6.28 21.20 -11.71
C ASP A 297 -5.12 21.28 -12.72
N THR A 298 -4.94 20.23 -13.52
CA THR A 298 -3.93 20.09 -14.58
C THR A 298 -4.57 19.45 -15.82
N THR A 299 -3.88 19.52 -16.97
CA THR A 299 -4.35 18.81 -18.17
C THR A 299 -4.37 17.31 -17.91
N CYS A 300 -3.32 16.79 -17.29
CA CYS A 300 -3.21 15.36 -17.02
C CYS A 300 -4.20 14.86 -15.95
N ASN A 301 -4.54 15.63 -14.91
CA ASN A 301 -5.60 15.23 -13.97
C ASN A 301 -7.01 15.42 -14.54
N SER A 302 -7.18 16.26 -15.57
CA SER A 302 -8.45 16.33 -16.31
C SER A 302 -8.70 15.06 -17.12
N LEU A 303 -7.65 14.44 -17.66
CA LEU A 303 -7.74 13.21 -18.46
C LEU A 303 -7.67 11.95 -17.59
N PHE A 304 -6.82 11.97 -16.57
CA PHE A 304 -6.47 10.83 -15.72
C PHE A 304 -6.52 11.25 -14.23
N PRO A 305 -7.68 11.68 -13.70
CA PRO A 305 -7.81 12.00 -12.29
C PRO A 305 -7.41 10.80 -11.43
N SER A 306 -6.94 11.04 -10.21
CA SER A 306 -6.40 10.00 -9.34
C SER A 306 -6.99 10.11 -7.94
N TRP A 307 -7.31 8.96 -7.36
CA TRP A 307 -7.85 8.85 -6.00
C TRP A 307 -6.81 8.21 -5.08
N THR A 308 -7.17 7.99 -3.82
CA THR A 308 -6.25 7.54 -2.78
C THR A 308 -6.63 6.15 -2.25
N ALA A 309 -6.41 5.90 -0.97
CA ALA A 309 -6.67 4.65 -0.30
C ALA A 309 -7.06 4.92 1.17
N PRO A 310 -7.64 3.94 1.90
CA PRO A 310 -8.23 4.17 3.22
C PRO A 310 -7.25 4.75 4.24
N ARG A 311 -5.98 4.32 4.22
CA ARG A 311 -4.94 4.89 5.11
C ARG A 311 -4.55 6.32 4.75
N ILE A 312 -4.53 6.66 3.47
CA ILE A 312 -4.24 8.03 3.02
C ILE A 312 -5.41 8.95 3.42
N ALA A 313 -6.66 8.49 3.25
CA ALA A 313 -7.85 9.17 3.76
C ALA A 313 -7.89 9.27 5.30
N ALA A 314 -7.17 8.40 6.01
CA ALA A 314 -6.95 8.45 7.46
C ALA A 314 -5.76 9.35 7.88
N GLY A 315 -5.17 10.11 6.95
CA GLY A 315 -4.06 11.03 7.18
C GLY A 315 -2.66 10.43 6.98
N GLY A 316 -2.56 9.18 6.54
CA GLY A 316 -1.29 8.52 6.23
C GLY A 316 -0.60 9.09 4.98
N PRO A 317 0.72 8.91 4.84
CA PRO A 317 1.47 9.44 3.72
C PRO A 317 1.14 8.71 2.41
N ILE A 318 1.23 9.43 1.29
CA ILE A 318 1.05 8.86 -0.07
C ILE A 318 2.04 7.72 -0.34
N ALA A 319 3.25 7.78 0.23
CA ALA A 319 4.24 6.70 0.18
C ALA A 319 3.65 5.34 0.61
N GLY A 320 2.66 5.31 1.51
CA GLY A 320 1.99 4.09 1.93
C GLY A 320 2.93 3.05 2.54
N ASP A 321 4.07 3.47 3.11
CA ASP A 321 5.12 2.59 3.63
C ASP A 321 5.17 2.51 5.16
N VAL A 322 4.30 3.24 5.86
CA VAL A 322 4.12 3.13 7.31
C VAL A 322 3.15 1.99 7.64
N MET A 323 3.69 0.80 7.89
CA MET A 323 2.90 -0.39 8.27
C MET A 323 2.28 -0.24 9.66
N LYS A 324 3.06 0.26 10.62
CA LYS A 324 2.62 0.59 11.98
C LYS A 324 3.03 2.01 12.33
N CYS A 325 2.07 2.86 12.61
CA CYS A 325 2.31 4.25 13.00
C CYS A 325 2.80 4.33 14.46
N THR A 326 3.58 5.36 14.76
CA THR A 326 3.74 5.81 16.15
C THR A 326 2.41 6.39 16.62
N LEU A 327 2.05 6.22 17.89
CA LEU A 327 0.78 6.71 18.43
C LEU A 327 0.97 7.99 19.25
N LYS A 328 0.01 8.90 19.13
CA LYS A 328 -0.14 10.07 20.00
C LYS A 328 -1.50 10.06 20.71
N PRO A 329 -1.63 10.67 21.90
CA PRO A 329 -2.92 10.80 22.57
C PRO A 329 -3.95 11.52 21.69
N VAL A 330 -5.24 11.20 21.87
CA VAL A 330 -6.32 11.94 21.22
C VAL A 330 -6.30 13.40 21.67
N ASN A 331 -6.08 14.31 20.72
CA ASN A 331 -6.11 15.74 20.93
C ASN A 331 -7.25 16.37 20.11
N PRO A 332 -8.25 17.02 20.74
CA PRO A 332 -9.33 17.70 20.03
C PRO A 332 -8.86 18.72 18.98
N ALA A 333 -7.69 19.32 19.16
CA ALA A 333 -7.12 20.28 18.21
C ALA A 333 -6.66 19.64 16.89
N ASP A 334 -6.58 18.30 16.81
CA ASP A 334 -6.26 17.58 15.58
C ASP A 334 -7.46 17.44 14.61
N TYR A 335 -8.65 17.91 15.01
CA TYR A 335 -9.89 17.80 14.24
C TYR A 335 -10.41 19.18 13.83
N SER A 336 -10.86 19.29 12.59
CA SER A 336 -11.44 20.53 12.04
C SER A 336 -12.90 20.75 12.47
N VAL A 337 -13.51 19.75 13.13
CA VAL A 337 -14.89 19.78 13.60
C VAL A 337 -14.95 19.68 15.13
N PRO A 338 -15.91 20.34 15.78
CA PRO A 338 -16.04 20.26 17.23
C PRO A 338 -16.61 18.91 17.68
N PHE A 339 -16.11 18.41 18.81
CA PHE A 339 -16.66 17.24 19.51
C PHE A 339 -17.39 17.71 20.76
N THR A 340 -18.55 17.12 21.05
CA THR A 340 -19.15 17.21 22.39
C THR A 340 -18.28 16.45 23.41
N PRO A 341 -18.41 16.73 24.73
CA PRO A 341 -17.68 16.00 25.76
C PRO A 341 -17.89 14.48 25.67
N ASP A 342 -19.11 14.02 25.41
CA ASP A 342 -19.43 12.60 25.30
C ASP A 342 -18.81 11.96 24.05
N GLN A 343 -18.86 12.65 22.91
CA GLN A 343 -18.20 12.18 21.68
C GLN A 343 -16.68 12.09 21.83
N LEU A 344 -16.07 13.05 22.53
CA LEU A 344 -14.64 13.03 22.80
C LEU A 344 -14.25 11.89 23.77
N ASN A 345 -15.09 11.59 24.76
CA ASN A 345 -14.90 10.45 25.63
C ASN A 345 -15.05 9.13 24.86
N ARG A 346 -16.04 9.02 23.97
CA ARG A 346 -16.19 7.87 23.06
C ARG A 346 -14.97 7.71 22.15
N LEU A 347 -14.44 8.80 21.58
CA LEU A 347 -13.23 8.77 20.76
C LEU A 347 -12.02 8.22 21.53
N ARG A 348 -11.82 8.66 22.78
CA ARG A 348 -10.75 8.16 23.65
C ARG A 348 -10.94 6.69 24.03
N ALA A 349 -12.19 6.24 24.19
CA ALA A 349 -12.51 4.84 24.45
C ALA A 349 -12.24 3.94 23.23
N ILE A 350 -12.48 4.43 22.01
CA ILE A 350 -12.16 3.74 20.76
C ILE A 350 -10.64 3.61 20.57
N PHE A 351 -9.88 4.65 20.97
CA PHE A 351 -8.42 4.72 20.83
C PHE A 351 -7.72 4.85 22.19
N PRO A 352 -7.78 3.82 23.07
CA PRO A 352 -7.28 3.92 24.44
C PRO A 352 -5.75 4.10 24.49
N THR A 353 -5.04 3.64 23.47
CA THR A 353 -3.57 3.77 23.33
C THR A 353 -3.16 4.94 22.43
N GLY A 354 -4.12 5.76 21.97
CA GLY A 354 -3.88 6.86 21.05
C GLY A 354 -4.16 6.53 19.58
N VAL A 355 -4.04 7.56 18.75
CA VAL A 355 -4.24 7.56 17.30
C VAL A 355 -2.91 7.70 16.58
N CYS A 356 -2.86 7.34 15.29
CA CYS A 356 -1.64 7.48 14.50
C CYS A 356 -1.12 8.92 14.46
N ASP A 357 0.16 9.07 14.78
CA ASP A 357 0.96 10.26 14.47
C ASP A 357 1.71 10.02 13.17
N TRP A 358 1.09 10.42 12.06
CA TRP A 358 1.66 10.27 10.73
C TRP A 358 2.82 11.24 10.42
N THR A 359 3.10 12.20 11.31
CA THR A 359 4.28 13.09 11.16
C THR A 359 5.56 12.42 11.65
N GLN A 360 5.42 11.35 12.43
CA GLN A 360 6.53 10.57 12.94
C GLN A 360 6.84 9.40 12.02
N ARG A 361 8.07 8.93 12.10
CA ARG A 361 8.49 7.67 11.49
C ARG A 361 7.65 6.51 12.04
N GLY A 362 7.35 5.53 11.19
CA GLY A 362 6.70 4.29 11.58
C GLY A 362 7.53 3.50 12.60
N VAL A 363 6.86 2.72 13.44
CA VAL A 363 7.51 1.83 14.40
C VAL A 363 8.34 0.80 13.66
N ASN A 364 9.61 0.65 14.04
CA ASN A 364 10.60 -0.20 13.37
C ASN A 364 10.79 0.07 11.88
N GLN A 365 10.36 1.24 11.40
CA GLN A 365 10.68 1.63 10.03
C GLN A 365 12.20 1.80 9.91
N THR A 366 12.79 1.23 8.88
CA THR A 366 14.21 1.12 8.57
C THR A 366 14.42 1.09 7.05
N GLY A 367 15.67 1.05 6.61
CA GLY A 367 16.01 0.85 5.20
C GLY A 367 16.23 -0.62 4.85
N VAL A 368 16.23 -0.91 3.55
CA VAL A 368 16.70 -2.20 3.03
C VAL A 368 18.14 -2.48 3.47
N VAL A 369 18.44 -3.74 3.78
CA VAL A 369 19.80 -4.24 4.02
C VAL A 369 20.25 -4.97 2.75
N PRO A 370 21.16 -4.36 1.95
CA PRO A 370 21.63 -4.99 0.73
C PRO A 370 22.35 -6.31 1.01
N ASN A 371 22.12 -7.32 0.16
CA ASN A 371 22.74 -8.65 0.26
C ASN A 371 22.49 -9.36 1.61
N GLY A 372 21.38 -9.04 2.30
CA GLY A 372 21.01 -9.66 3.57
C GLY A 372 20.58 -11.12 3.42
N SER A 373 21.01 -11.97 4.36
CA SER A 373 20.52 -13.33 4.50
C SER A 373 19.46 -13.43 5.60
N PHE A 374 18.36 -14.11 5.30
CA PHE A 374 17.29 -14.43 6.25
C PHE A 374 17.35 -15.91 6.66
N GLY A 375 18.59 -16.42 6.77
CA GLY A 375 18.91 -17.83 6.95
C GLY A 375 18.84 -18.64 5.64
N PRO A 376 19.48 -19.83 5.61
CA PRO A 376 20.36 -20.38 6.63
C PRO A 376 21.82 -19.88 6.52
N SER A 377 22.15 -19.07 5.50
CA SER A 377 23.54 -18.60 5.32
C SER A 377 23.95 -17.70 6.49
N PRO A 378 25.11 -17.97 7.13
CA PRO A 378 25.63 -17.08 8.17
C PRO A 378 26.26 -15.80 7.60
N VAL A 379 26.53 -15.77 6.29
CA VAL A 379 27.11 -14.59 5.60
C VAL A 379 26.02 -13.53 5.43
N ASN A 380 26.29 -12.31 5.93
CA ASN A 380 25.35 -11.18 5.95
C ASN A 380 24.00 -11.51 6.62
N LEU A 381 24.02 -12.34 7.66
CA LEU A 381 22.82 -12.77 8.38
C LEU A 381 22.11 -11.58 9.05
N VAL A 382 20.89 -11.29 8.58
CA VAL A 382 19.97 -10.28 9.13
C VAL A 382 19.03 -10.92 10.14
N PHE A 383 18.57 -12.14 9.84
CA PHE A 383 17.62 -12.87 10.66
C PHE A 383 17.80 -14.37 10.45
N ASP A 384 17.82 -15.15 11.54
CA ASP A 384 17.96 -16.61 11.45
C ASP A 384 16.63 -17.28 11.76
N ILE A 385 15.87 -17.56 10.72
CA ILE A 385 14.57 -18.24 10.85
C ILE A 385 14.68 -19.60 11.55
N THR A 386 15.84 -20.27 11.50
CA THR A 386 16.03 -21.60 12.10
C THR A 386 16.15 -21.56 13.63
N LYS A 387 16.44 -20.38 14.19
CA LYS A 387 16.55 -20.13 15.63
C LYS A 387 15.36 -19.36 16.19
N SER A 388 14.45 -18.94 15.31
CA SER A 388 13.44 -17.93 15.60
C SER A 388 12.25 -18.46 16.35
#